data_AF-A0A0D8IZA6-F1
#
_entry.id   AF-A0A0D8IZA6-F1
#
_cell.length_a   1.000
_cell.length_b   1.000
_cell.length_c   1.000
_cell.angle_alpha   90.00
_cell.angle_beta   90.00
_cell.angle_gamma   90.00
#
_symmetry.space_group_name_H-M   'P 1'
#
loop_
_entity.id
_entity.type
_entity.pdbx_description
1 polymer ?
#
loop_
_entity_poly.entity_id
_entity_poly.type
_entity_poly.pdbx_seq_one_letter_code
_entity_poly.pdbx_strand_id
1 'polypeptide(L)'
;MIAYKGFLPGLICRGYQFQMGLNVTEKANCAQNGFHCAENPLDCLNYYSDVNQAEYYIVDAGGDLDEDSIDSKIACTELNVLRKLEADKLILHGLAYMVDHPQLPLSSTVRQNYAEAHNGYAVVRGPDPIARGKVGDILAFAKESPEGDEIEKIAISRVDGKKILPDTWYSVDWEVRLGR
;
A
#
# COMPACT_ATOMS: atom_id res chain seq x y z
N MET A 1 18.53 1.42 1.21
CA MET A 1 17.52 0.62 0.52
C MET A 1 16.25 1.44 0.37
N ILE A 2 15.72 1.57 -0.86
CA ILE A 2 14.44 2.27 -1.06
C ILE A 2 13.30 1.44 -0.47
N ALA A 3 12.49 2.08 0.35
CA ALA A 3 11.34 1.47 1.03
C ALA A 3 10.23 2.51 1.24
N TYR A 4 9.16 2.10 1.91
CA TYR A 4 7.96 2.90 2.13
C TYR A 4 7.67 3.04 3.61
N LYS A 5 7.16 4.20 4.01
CA LYS A 5 6.76 4.42 5.40
C LYS A 5 5.47 5.20 5.51
N GLY A 6 4.57 4.69 6.34
CA GLY A 6 3.40 5.41 6.83
C GLY A 6 3.70 6.17 8.12
N PHE A 7 3.03 7.31 8.29
CA PHE A 7 3.07 8.16 9.47
C PHE A 7 1.67 8.67 9.82
N LEU A 8 1.48 9.07 11.07
CA LEU A 8 0.43 10.01 11.42
C LEU A 8 0.73 11.40 10.80
N PRO A 9 -0.28 12.27 10.61
CA PRO A 9 -0.09 13.58 10.02
C PRO A 9 1.01 14.38 10.71
N GLY A 10 1.91 14.97 9.91
CA GLY A 10 3.06 15.72 10.42
C GLY A 10 4.30 14.86 10.66
N LEU A 11 4.46 13.75 9.92
CA LEU A 11 5.62 12.85 10.02
C LEU A 11 5.80 12.22 11.41
N ILE A 12 4.70 11.90 12.10
CA ILE A 12 4.74 11.36 13.47
C ILE A 12 4.62 9.83 13.46
N CYS A 13 5.53 9.14 14.15
CA CYS A 13 5.41 7.71 14.43
C CYS A 13 5.86 7.41 15.85
N ARG A 14 4.99 6.76 16.65
CA ARG A 14 5.31 6.32 18.04
C ARG A 14 5.90 7.43 18.94
N GLY A 15 5.40 8.67 18.79
CA GLY A 15 5.82 9.82 19.58
C GLY A 15 7.11 10.52 19.08
N TYR A 16 7.78 9.97 18.07
CA TYR A 16 8.87 10.65 17.38
C TYR A 16 8.33 11.43 16.18
N GLN A 17 8.77 12.68 16.04
CA GLN A 17 8.47 13.52 14.88
C GLN A 17 9.66 13.48 13.92
N PHE A 18 9.47 12.85 12.77
CA PHE A 18 10.47 12.77 11.72
C PHE A 18 10.52 14.09 10.92
N GLN A 19 11.64 14.29 10.24
CA GLN A 19 11.82 15.37 9.26
C GLN A 19 12.12 14.80 7.88
N MET A 20 11.87 15.60 6.84
CA MET A 20 12.41 15.33 5.51
C MET A 20 13.94 15.28 5.57
N GLY A 21 14.55 14.34 4.85
CA GLY A 21 15.98 14.06 4.97
C GLY A 21 16.29 13.00 6.04
N LEU A 22 17.55 12.98 6.49
CA LEU A 22 18.07 11.95 7.38
C LEU A 22 17.54 12.11 8.82
N ASN A 23 17.07 11.01 9.37
CA ASN A 23 16.74 10.80 10.77
C ASN A 23 17.58 9.62 11.26
N VAL A 24 18.08 9.67 12.51
CA VAL A 24 18.93 8.61 13.07
C VAL A 24 18.46 8.16 14.45
N THR A 25 18.75 6.91 14.79
CA THR A 25 18.50 6.30 16.09
C THR A 25 19.63 5.35 16.45
N GLU A 26 19.82 5.06 17.74
CA GLU A 26 20.93 4.20 18.21
C GLU A 26 20.73 2.71 17.90
N LYS A 27 19.48 2.27 17.66
CA LYS A 27 19.15 0.84 17.47
C LYS A 27 18.08 0.65 16.41
N ALA A 28 18.25 -0.31 15.53
CA ALA A 28 17.17 -0.84 14.72
C ALA A 28 16.26 -1.68 15.64
N ASN A 29 15.02 -1.24 15.84
CA ASN A 29 14.04 -1.98 16.65
C ASN A 29 12.63 -1.75 16.10
N CYS A 30 12.09 -2.79 15.44
CA CYS A 30 10.75 -2.77 14.83
C CYS A 30 9.64 -2.34 15.79
N ALA A 31 9.78 -2.64 17.07
CA ALA A 31 8.69 -2.60 18.04
C ALA A 31 8.67 -1.37 18.95
N GLN A 32 9.66 -0.47 18.95
CA GLN A 32 9.72 0.60 19.96
C GLN A 32 9.93 2.02 19.42
N ASN A 33 10.92 2.25 18.57
CA ASN A 33 11.36 3.62 18.26
C ASN A 33 10.72 4.23 16.99
N GLY A 34 9.98 3.43 16.21
CA GLY A 34 9.32 3.91 15.00
C GLY A 34 10.22 4.02 13.77
N PHE A 35 11.50 3.65 13.85
CA PHE A 35 12.43 3.59 12.73
C PHE A 35 12.28 2.27 11.98
N HIS A 36 11.13 2.11 11.34
CA HIS A 36 10.84 0.99 10.45
C HIS A 36 10.14 1.47 9.18
N CYS A 37 10.37 0.77 8.09
CA CYS A 37 9.73 0.94 6.79
C CYS A 37 9.28 -0.43 6.27
N ALA A 38 8.59 -0.44 5.14
CA ALA A 38 8.16 -1.65 4.45
C ALA A 38 8.74 -1.69 3.04
N GLU A 39 9.24 -2.84 2.61
CA GLU A 39 9.62 -3.05 1.22
C GLU A 39 8.37 -3.09 0.32
N ASN A 40 7.34 -3.86 0.72
CA ASN A 40 6.04 -3.85 0.06
C ASN A 40 5.26 -2.59 0.49
N PRO A 41 4.92 -1.68 -0.45
CA PRO A 41 4.18 -0.45 -0.14
C PRO A 41 2.85 -0.69 0.60
N LEU A 42 2.16 -1.79 0.27
CA LEU A 42 0.84 -2.08 0.84
C LEU A 42 0.91 -2.47 2.32
N ASP A 43 2.06 -2.90 2.82
CA ASP A 43 2.22 -3.22 4.24
C ASP A 43 2.19 -1.97 5.13
N CYS A 44 2.41 -0.78 4.56
CA CYS A 44 2.14 0.48 5.27
C CYS A 44 0.67 0.58 5.69
N LEU A 45 -0.25 0.04 4.88
CA LEU A 45 -1.70 0.10 5.12
C LEU A 45 -2.14 -0.87 6.23
N ASN A 46 -1.32 -1.86 6.62
CA ASN A 46 -1.60 -2.70 7.78
C ASN A 46 -1.61 -1.89 9.08
N TYR A 47 -0.76 -0.86 9.17
CA TYR A 47 -0.59 -0.02 10.36
C TYR A 47 -1.29 1.34 10.22
N TYR A 48 -1.37 1.85 8.99
CA TYR A 48 -1.98 3.14 8.65
C TYR A 48 -3.06 2.92 7.60
N SER A 49 -4.15 2.28 8.00
CA SER A 49 -5.18 1.82 7.07
C SER A 49 -6.07 2.93 6.54
N ASP A 50 -6.43 3.95 7.32
CA ASP A 50 -7.20 5.10 6.83
C ASP A 50 -6.30 6.09 6.10
N VAL A 51 -6.38 6.06 4.78
CA VAL A 51 -5.56 6.89 3.88
C VAL A 51 -5.85 8.40 4.03
N ASN A 52 -6.95 8.78 4.67
CA ASN A 52 -7.28 10.18 4.95
C ASN A 52 -6.73 10.65 6.31
N GLN A 53 -6.26 9.73 7.16
CA GLN A 53 -5.71 10.01 8.49
C GLN A 53 -4.22 9.66 8.59
N ALA A 54 -3.57 9.38 7.46
CA ALA A 54 -2.17 9.00 7.40
C ALA A 54 -1.44 9.69 6.25
N GLU A 55 -0.12 9.71 6.36
CA GLU A 55 0.78 10.17 5.32
C GLU A 55 1.76 9.08 4.94
N TYR A 56 2.11 8.99 3.66
CA TYR A 56 2.99 7.95 3.14
C TYR A 56 4.17 8.56 2.41
N TYR A 57 5.33 7.93 2.53
CA TYR A 57 6.57 8.46 1.98
C TYR A 57 7.43 7.35 1.40
N ILE A 58 8.19 7.70 0.36
CA ILE A 58 9.39 6.96 -0.04
C ILE A 58 10.49 7.34 0.93
N VAL A 59 11.20 6.34 1.44
CA VAL A 59 12.34 6.50 2.33
C VAL A 59 13.53 5.70 1.80
N ASP A 60 14.73 6.07 2.21
CA ASP A 60 15.93 5.28 2.03
C ASP A 60 16.43 4.84 3.42
N ALA A 61 16.35 3.53 3.66
CA ALA A 61 16.78 2.89 4.91
C ALA A 61 18.27 2.53 4.84
N GLY A 62 19.03 2.88 5.87
CA GLY A 62 20.46 2.63 5.97
C GLY A 62 20.90 2.34 7.40
N GLY A 63 22.21 2.32 7.62
CA GLY A 63 22.80 1.90 8.90
C GLY A 63 22.58 0.41 9.17
N ASP A 64 22.34 0.06 10.42
CA ASP A 64 22.01 -1.31 10.83
C ASP A 64 20.57 -1.59 10.44
N LEU A 65 20.34 -2.73 9.78
CA LEU A 65 19.02 -3.18 9.35
C LEU A 65 18.62 -4.43 10.13
N ASP A 66 17.35 -4.51 10.52
CA ASP A 66 16.77 -5.65 11.24
C ASP A 66 15.37 -5.95 10.70
N GLU A 67 15.15 -7.18 10.23
CA GLU A 67 13.88 -7.63 9.68
C GLU A 67 13.10 -8.40 10.74
N ASP A 68 11.84 -8.01 11.01
CA ASP A 68 10.94 -8.90 11.74
C ASP A 68 10.28 -9.85 10.73
N SER A 69 10.39 -11.16 10.94
CA SER A 69 9.96 -12.19 9.97
C SER A 69 8.43 -12.32 9.83
N ILE A 70 7.69 -11.24 10.09
CA ILE A 70 6.22 -11.19 10.15
C ILE A 70 5.65 -10.61 8.85
N ASP A 71 6.20 -9.52 8.35
CA ASP A 71 5.82 -8.85 7.10
C ASP A 71 7.08 -8.27 6.43
N SER A 72 6.93 -7.45 5.39
CA SER A 72 8.08 -6.81 4.71
C SER A 72 8.73 -5.68 5.54
N LYS A 73 8.51 -5.66 6.86
CA LYS A 73 8.96 -4.60 7.74
C LYS A 73 10.45 -4.73 8.05
N ILE A 74 11.14 -3.64 7.82
CA ILE A 74 12.57 -3.48 8.04
C ILE A 74 12.74 -2.34 9.04
N ALA A 75 13.35 -2.61 10.18
CA ALA A 75 13.87 -1.56 11.06
C ALA A 75 15.26 -1.12 10.60
N CYS A 76 15.57 0.15 10.83
CA CYS A 76 16.86 0.73 10.47
C CYS A 76 17.38 1.71 11.54
N THR A 77 18.69 1.94 11.60
CA THR A 77 19.25 3.03 12.42
C THR A 77 19.29 4.37 11.69
N GLU A 78 19.29 4.37 10.37
CA GLU A 78 19.24 5.56 9.53
C GLU A 78 18.01 5.52 8.61
N LEU A 79 17.16 6.53 8.69
CA LEU A 79 15.95 6.65 7.88
C LEU A 79 15.91 8.01 7.19
N ASN A 80 16.18 8.01 5.89
CA ASN A 80 16.17 9.20 5.07
C ASN A 80 14.82 9.36 4.38
N VAL A 81 14.01 10.33 4.80
CA VAL A 81 12.69 10.59 4.21
C VAL A 81 12.88 11.39 2.92
N LEU A 82 12.53 10.79 1.78
CA LEU A 82 12.85 11.33 0.46
C LEU A 82 11.70 12.14 -0.15
N ARG A 83 10.48 11.58 -0.15
CA ARG A 83 9.34 12.16 -0.88
C ARG A 83 8.01 11.71 -0.30
N LYS A 84 7.08 12.65 -0.12
CA LYS A 84 5.67 12.35 0.19
C LYS A 84 4.96 11.74 -1.02
N LEU A 85 4.15 10.73 -0.77
CA LEU A 85 3.28 10.09 -1.75
C LEU A 85 1.82 10.37 -1.43
N GLU A 86 1.04 10.63 -2.48
CA GLU A 86 -0.40 10.49 -2.44
C GLU A 86 -0.77 9.01 -2.30
N ALA A 87 -1.89 8.71 -1.65
CA ALA A 87 -2.31 7.33 -1.35
C ALA A 87 -2.49 6.46 -2.61
N ASP A 88 -2.94 7.03 -3.72
CA ASP A 88 -3.05 6.33 -5.00
C ASP A 88 -1.68 5.96 -5.58
N LYS A 89 -0.64 6.78 -5.36
CA LYS A 89 0.73 6.45 -5.75
C LYS A 89 1.33 5.36 -4.88
N LEU A 90 1.08 5.37 -3.57
CA LEU A 90 1.47 4.25 -2.70
C LEU A 90 0.83 2.93 -3.18
N ILE A 91 -0.48 2.94 -3.42
CA ILE A 91 -1.20 1.74 -3.87
C ILE A 91 -0.70 1.29 -5.24
N LEU A 92 -0.45 2.21 -6.18
CA LEU A 92 0.12 1.89 -7.48
C LEU A 92 1.50 1.24 -7.37
N HIS A 93 2.37 1.74 -6.48
CA HIS A 93 3.67 1.10 -6.23
C HIS A 93 3.47 -0.31 -5.64
N GLY A 94 2.44 -0.50 -4.80
CA GLY A 94 2.05 -1.80 -4.28
C GLY A 94 1.58 -2.78 -5.36
N LEU A 95 0.83 -2.28 -6.34
CA LEU A 95 0.46 -3.07 -7.53
C LEU A 95 1.70 -3.47 -8.33
N ALA A 96 2.63 -2.54 -8.56
CA ALA A 96 3.89 -2.83 -9.25
C ALA A 96 4.74 -3.87 -8.49
N TYR A 97 4.82 -3.76 -7.16
CA TYR A 97 5.48 -4.75 -6.32
C TYR A 97 4.88 -6.16 -6.50
N MET A 98 3.55 -6.28 -6.58
CA MET A 98 2.90 -7.58 -6.88
C MET A 98 3.21 -8.10 -8.29
N VAL A 99 3.41 -7.21 -9.28
CA VAL A 99 3.82 -7.59 -10.64
C VAL A 99 5.24 -8.14 -10.64
N ASP A 100 6.17 -7.48 -9.92
CA ASP A 100 7.57 -7.90 -9.83
C ASP A 100 7.75 -9.16 -8.96
N HIS A 101 6.82 -9.40 -8.03
CA HIS A 101 6.88 -10.48 -7.04
C HIS A 101 5.56 -11.26 -6.88
N PRO A 102 5.02 -11.87 -7.96
CA PRO A 102 3.68 -12.46 -7.95
C PRO A 102 3.53 -13.64 -6.99
N GLN A 103 4.63 -14.31 -6.63
CA GLN A 103 4.65 -15.49 -5.76
C GLN A 103 4.91 -15.19 -4.28
N LEU A 104 5.21 -13.93 -3.92
CA LEU A 104 5.40 -13.58 -2.51
C LEU A 104 4.07 -13.55 -1.75
N PRO A 105 4.10 -13.79 -0.42
CA PRO A 105 2.92 -13.62 0.41
C PRO A 105 2.28 -12.23 0.25
N LEU A 106 0.96 -12.20 0.21
CA LEU A 106 0.21 -10.97 0.05
C LEU A 106 0.15 -10.19 1.35
N SER A 107 0.21 -8.85 1.22
CA SER A 107 -0.19 -7.96 2.29
C SER A 107 -1.61 -8.27 2.74
N SER A 108 -1.87 -8.24 4.05
CA SER A 108 -3.20 -8.52 4.61
C SER A 108 -4.30 -7.55 4.13
N THR A 109 -3.88 -6.43 3.55
CA THR A 109 -4.74 -5.40 2.95
C THR A 109 -5.28 -5.80 1.57
N VAL A 110 -4.65 -6.76 0.88
CA VAL A 110 -5.08 -7.24 -0.43
C VAL A 110 -6.21 -8.26 -0.27
N ARG A 111 -7.31 -8.06 -0.98
CA ARG A 111 -8.45 -8.99 -1.00
C ARG A 111 -8.42 -9.88 -2.23
N GLN A 112 -8.90 -11.10 -2.07
CA GLN A 112 -8.96 -12.10 -3.13
C GLN A 112 -10.27 -12.00 -3.90
N ASN A 113 -10.15 -11.93 -5.23
CA ASN A 113 -11.20 -11.83 -6.25
C ASN A 113 -12.07 -10.58 -6.19
N TYR A 114 -12.33 -10.05 -5.00
CA TYR A 114 -13.38 -9.08 -4.84
C TYR A 114 -13.18 -8.20 -3.60
N ALA A 115 -13.57 -6.92 -3.63
CA ALA A 115 -13.64 -6.08 -2.42
C ALA A 115 -14.59 -4.88 -2.53
N GLU A 116 -15.20 -4.54 -1.41
CA GLU A 116 -15.77 -3.20 -1.23
C GLU A 116 -14.73 -2.32 -0.51
N ALA A 117 -14.58 -1.09 -0.96
CA ALA A 117 -13.63 -0.16 -0.39
C ALA A 117 -13.94 0.12 1.09
N HIS A 118 -12.87 0.15 1.86
CA HIS A 118 -12.89 0.48 3.27
C HIS A 118 -11.69 1.38 3.55
N ASN A 119 -11.83 2.36 4.45
CA ASN A 119 -10.74 3.27 4.79
C ASN A 119 -10.13 4.02 3.58
N GLY A 120 -10.97 4.32 2.58
CA GLY A 120 -10.58 5.11 1.40
C GLY A 120 -10.06 4.30 0.21
N TYR A 121 -10.02 2.96 0.27
CA TYR A 121 -9.51 2.15 -0.84
C TYR A 121 -10.02 0.70 -0.86
N ALA A 122 -9.85 0.04 -2.01
CA ALA A 122 -9.95 -1.40 -2.20
C ALA A 122 -8.77 -1.86 -3.08
N VAL A 123 -7.94 -2.79 -2.59
CA VAL A 123 -6.93 -3.49 -3.41
C VAL A 123 -7.36 -4.94 -3.59
N VAL A 124 -7.52 -5.36 -4.83
CA VAL A 124 -8.07 -6.68 -5.18
C VAL A 124 -7.14 -7.42 -6.13
N ARG A 125 -6.85 -8.67 -5.81
CA ARG A 125 -6.07 -9.59 -6.66
C ARG A 125 -6.88 -10.84 -6.98
N GLY A 126 -6.81 -11.34 -8.21
CA GLY A 126 -7.49 -12.58 -8.64
C GLY A 126 -7.60 -12.71 -10.16
N PRO A 127 -8.13 -13.81 -10.70
CA PRO A 127 -8.30 -14.02 -12.15
C PRO A 127 -9.36 -13.13 -12.82
N ASP A 128 -10.39 -12.70 -12.08
CA ASP A 128 -11.41 -11.74 -12.54
C ASP A 128 -11.76 -10.78 -11.39
N PRO A 129 -10.84 -9.86 -11.02
CA PRO A 129 -10.98 -9.08 -9.81
C PRO A 129 -12.01 -7.96 -9.98
N ILE A 130 -12.92 -7.81 -9.01
CA ILE A 130 -13.95 -6.77 -9.02
C ILE A 130 -13.99 -5.94 -7.73
N ALA A 131 -14.21 -4.64 -7.85
CA ALA A 131 -14.26 -3.74 -6.72
C ALA A 131 -15.34 -2.68 -6.85
N ARG A 132 -15.85 -2.20 -5.71
CA ARG A 132 -16.72 -1.02 -5.63
C ARG A 132 -16.31 -0.16 -4.45
N GLY A 133 -16.72 1.10 -4.47
CA GLY A 133 -16.49 2.03 -3.37
C GLY A 133 -17.37 3.26 -3.47
N LYS A 134 -17.19 4.18 -2.53
CA LYS A 134 -17.85 5.49 -2.48
C LYS A 134 -17.00 6.55 -3.19
N VAL A 135 -17.58 7.70 -3.45
CA VAL A 135 -16.86 8.84 -4.05
C VAL A 135 -15.61 9.17 -3.23
N GLY A 136 -14.46 9.26 -3.91
CA GLY A 136 -13.15 9.51 -3.31
C GLY A 136 -12.33 8.25 -3.05
N ASP A 137 -12.96 7.09 -2.90
CA ASP A 137 -12.26 5.82 -2.67
C ASP A 137 -11.40 5.44 -3.88
N ILE A 138 -10.29 4.77 -3.61
CA ILE A 138 -9.36 4.24 -4.62
C ILE A 138 -9.72 2.78 -4.90
N LEU A 139 -10.02 2.44 -6.15
CA LEU A 139 -10.17 1.05 -6.59
C LEU A 139 -8.90 0.62 -7.32
N ALA A 140 -8.29 -0.46 -6.86
CA ALA A 140 -7.03 -0.98 -7.36
C ALA A 140 -7.12 -2.49 -7.60
N PHE A 141 -6.59 -2.92 -8.74
CA PHE A 141 -6.76 -4.27 -9.27
C PHE A 141 -5.43 -4.84 -9.71
N ALA A 142 -5.19 -6.11 -9.39
CA ALA A 142 -4.15 -6.95 -9.93
C ALA A 142 -4.80 -8.23 -10.48
N LYS A 143 -4.95 -8.32 -11.79
CA LYS A 143 -5.49 -9.49 -12.47
C LYS A 143 -4.39 -10.51 -12.68
N GLU A 144 -4.62 -11.72 -12.19
CA GLU A 144 -3.72 -12.85 -12.32
C GLU A 144 -3.91 -13.56 -13.66
N SER A 145 -2.87 -14.26 -14.12
CA SER A 145 -2.98 -15.31 -15.13
C SER A 145 -3.94 -16.42 -14.66
N PRO A 146 -4.54 -17.21 -15.57
CA PRO A 146 -5.35 -18.37 -15.21
C PRO A 146 -4.63 -19.36 -14.27
N GLU A 147 -3.32 -19.48 -14.41
CA GLU A 147 -2.44 -20.32 -13.61
C GLU A 147 -2.10 -19.70 -12.23
N GLY A 148 -2.33 -18.40 -12.04
CA GLY A 148 -2.04 -17.68 -10.80
C GLY A 148 -0.55 -17.40 -10.57
N ASP A 149 0.28 -17.62 -11.60
CA ASP A 149 1.73 -17.49 -11.52
C ASP A 149 2.25 -16.06 -11.80
N GLU A 150 1.47 -15.26 -12.53
CA GLU A 150 1.83 -13.90 -12.96
C GLU A 150 0.68 -12.90 -12.75
N ILE A 151 1.01 -11.61 -12.72
CA ILE A 151 0.03 -10.52 -12.81
C ILE A 151 0.00 -10.00 -14.25
N GLU A 152 -1.05 -10.36 -14.99
CA GLU A 152 -1.21 -9.96 -16.40
C GLU A 152 -1.58 -8.49 -16.57
N LYS A 153 -2.33 -7.94 -15.60
CA LYS A 153 -2.86 -6.58 -15.71
C LYS A 153 -3.06 -5.94 -14.36
N ILE A 154 -2.65 -4.68 -14.26
CA ILE A 154 -2.99 -3.81 -13.13
C ILE A 154 -3.84 -2.64 -13.57
N ALA A 155 -4.73 -2.18 -12.71
CA ALA A 155 -5.53 -0.97 -12.93
C ALA A 155 -5.77 -0.26 -11.61
N ILE A 156 -5.83 1.08 -11.65
CA ILE A 156 -6.14 1.91 -10.50
C ILE A 156 -6.92 3.15 -10.93
N SER A 157 -7.95 3.52 -10.18
CA SER A 157 -8.68 4.77 -10.35
C SER A 157 -9.37 5.17 -9.05
N ARG A 158 -9.62 6.47 -8.90
CA ARG A 158 -10.54 6.97 -7.88
C ARG A 158 -11.97 6.91 -8.38
N VAL A 159 -12.91 6.67 -7.46
CA VAL A 159 -14.34 6.84 -7.71
C VAL A 159 -14.63 8.34 -7.77
N ASP A 160 -14.80 8.86 -8.98
CA ASP A 160 -14.97 10.30 -9.25
C ASP A 160 -16.44 10.75 -9.33
N GLY A 161 -17.38 9.80 -9.31
CA GLY A 161 -18.81 10.07 -9.45
C GLY A 161 -19.23 10.51 -10.86
N LYS A 162 -18.34 10.41 -11.85
CA LYS A 162 -18.59 10.81 -13.24
C LYS A 162 -18.33 9.67 -14.22
N LYS A 163 -17.09 9.17 -14.22
CA LYS A 163 -16.67 8.02 -15.03
C LYS A 163 -16.76 6.73 -14.22
N ILE A 164 -16.29 6.80 -12.98
CA ILE A 164 -16.36 5.71 -12.02
C ILE A 164 -17.40 6.12 -10.97
N LEU A 165 -18.57 5.50 -11.07
CA LEU A 165 -19.72 5.80 -10.24
C LEU A 165 -19.60 5.11 -8.87
N PRO A 166 -20.09 5.74 -7.80
CA PRO A 166 -20.12 5.10 -6.48
C PRO A 166 -21.03 3.86 -6.49
N ASP A 167 -20.78 2.97 -5.52
CA ASP A 167 -21.57 1.77 -5.23
C ASP A 167 -21.74 0.80 -6.41
N THR A 168 -20.91 0.96 -7.43
CA THR A 168 -20.93 0.19 -8.68
C THR A 168 -19.73 -0.76 -8.73
N TRP A 169 -19.98 -2.03 -9.06
CA TRP A 169 -18.92 -3.02 -9.22
C TRP A 169 -18.22 -2.85 -10.57
N TYR A 170 -16.92 -2.65 -10.54
CA TYR A 170 -16.05 -2.53 -11.71
C TYR A 170 -15.07 -3.69 -11.77
N SER A 171 -14.81 -4.19 -12.98
CA SER A 171 -13.66 -5.05 -13.27
C SER A 171 -12.37 -4.24 -13.46
N VAL A 172 -11.24 -4.94 -13.62
CA VAL A 172 -9.94 -4.34 -14.01
C VAL A 172 -10.00 -3.54 -15.32
N ASP A 173 -10.97 -3.83 -16.18
CA ASP A 173 -11.20 -3.14 -17.46
C ASP A 173 -12.13 -1.92 -17.34
N TRP A 174 -12.56 -1.60 -16.11
CA TRP A 174 -13.58 -0.58 -15.81
C TRP A 174 -14.96 -0.89 -16.42
N GLU A 175 -15.21 -2.17 -16.72
CA GLU A 175 -16.53 -2.63 -17.12
C GLU A 175 -17.42 -2.81 -15.89
N VAL A 176 -18.68 -2.37 -15.98
CA VAL A 176 -19.66 -2.57 -14.91
C VAL A 176 -20.04 -4.04 -14.85
N ARG A 177 -19.93 -4.64 -13.66
CA ARG A 177 -20.38 -6.00 -13.38
C ARG A 177 -21.72 -5.93 -12.63
N LEU A 178 -22.78 -6.43 -13.26
CA LEU A 178 -24.11 -6.46 -12.65
C LEU A 178 -24.22 -7.67 -11.72
N GLY A 179 -24.47 -7.42 -10.43
CA GLY A 179 -24.69 -8.47 -9.45
C GLY A 179 -23.39 -9.06 -8.92
N ARG A 180 -23.35 -9.22 -7.61
CA ARG A 180 -22.43 -10.09 -6.90
C ARG A 180 -23.25 -11.00 -6.02
#